data_AF-A0A960T8N8-F1
#
_entry.id   AF-A0A960T8N8-F1
#
_cell.length_a   1.000
_cell.length_b   1.000
_cell.length_c   1.000
_cell.angle_alpha   90.00
_cell.angle_beta   90.00
_cell.angle_gamma   90.00
#
_symmetry.space_group_name_H-M   'P 1'
#
loop_
_entity.id
_entity.type
_entity.pdbx_description
1 polymer ?
#
loop_
_entity_poly.entity_id
_entity_poly.type
_entity_poly.pdbx_seq_one_letter_code
_entity_poly.pdbx_strand_id
1 'polypeptide(L)' 'MCGVLGIIAKHAVAGDLIHGLSQLQHRGQDAVGLLTYSIAEAMSHRCKRRGLVRDLKEEWLEGLAG' A
#
# COMPACT_ATOMS: atom_id res chain seq x y z
N MET A 1 17.40 -5.28 0.97
CA MET A 1 16.81 -5.72 -0.32
C MET A 1 15.41 -5.10 -0.41
N CYS A 2 14.73 -5.12 -1.56
CA CYS A 2 13.39 -4.52 -1.72
C CYS A 2 12.41 -5.49 -2.42
N GLY A 3 11.11 -5.34 -2.16
CA GLY A 3 10.01 -5.98 -2.90
C GLY A 3 9.05 -4.93 -3.44
N VAL A 4 8.45 -5.17 -4.60
CA VAL A 4 7.49 -4.27 -5.25
C VAL A 4 6.29 -5.08 -5.71
N LEU A 5 5.09 -4.52 -5.56
CA LEU A 5 3.83 -5.07 -6.03
C LEU A 5 3.01 -3.94 -6.69
N GLY A 6 2.36 -4.24 -7.80
CA GLY A 6 1.44 -3.33 -8.48
C GLY A 6 0.18 -4.07 -8.89
N ILE A 7 -0.98 -3.42 -8.74
CA ILE A 7 -2.29 -3.99 -9.07
C ILE A 7 -3.06 -2.95 -9.89
N ILE A 8 -3.67 -3.40 -10.99
CA ILE A 8 -4.60 -2.62 -11.80
C ILE A 8 -5.94 -3.34 -11.73
N ALA A 9 -6.97 -2.68 -11.18
CA ALA A 9 -8.29 -3.26 -11.01
C ALA A 9 -9.38 -2.19 -11.18
N LYS A 10 -10.64 -2.64 -11.24
CA LYS A 10 -11.84 -1.79 -11.25
C LYS A 10 -12.47 -1.63 -9.85
N HIS A 11 -11.76 -2.04 -8.81
CA HIS A 11 -12.16 -1.95 -7.40
C HIS A 11 -10.99 -1.39 -6.57
N ALA A 12 -11.25 -1.02 -5.32
CA ALA A 12 -10.22 -0.53 -4.40
C ALA A 12 -9.19 -1.62 -4.09
N VAL A 13 -7.89 -1.33 -4.32
CA VAL A 13 -6.79 -2.31 -4.24
C VAL A 13 -5.91 -2.17 -3.00
N ALA A 14 -6.20 -1.23 -2.10
CA ALA A 14 -5.33 -0.97 -0.94
C ALA A 14 -5.17 -2.20 -0.04
N GLY A 15 -6.24 -2.94 0.23
CA GLY A 15 -6.18 -4.18 1.01
C GLY A 15 -5.32 -5.25 0.35
N ASP A 16 -5.49 -5.44 -0.95
CA ASP A 16 -4.71 -6.41 -1.72
C ASP A 16 -3.22 -6.05 -1.77
N LEU A 17 -2.90 -4.76 -1.89
CA LEU A 17 -1.52 -4.27 -1.81
C LEU A 17 -0.91 -4.59 -0.44
N ILE A 18 -1.60 -4.32 0.67
CA ILE A 18 -1.11 -4.62 2.02
C ILE A 18 -0.91 -6.13 2.21
N HIS A 19 -1.88 -6.93 1.76
CA HIS A 19 -1.79 -8.39 1.85
C HIS A 19 -0.60 -8.92 1.04
N GLY A 20 -0.46 -8.51 -0.21
CA GLY A 20 0.62 -8.96 -1.08
C GLY A 20 2.00 -8.46 -0.62
N LEU A 21 2.11 -7.22 -0.15
CA LEU A 21 3.35 -6.70 0.44
C LEU A 21 3.75 -7.48 1.71
N SER A 22 2.79 -7.94 2.51
CA SER A 22 3.07 -8.80 3.67
C SER A 22 3.75 -10.11 3.25
N GLN A 23 3.35 -10.70 2.11
CA GLN A 23 4.01 -11.90 1.57
C GLN A 23 5.44 -11.60 1.07
N LEU A 24 5.70 -10.37 0.62
CA LEU A 24 7.01 -9.91 0.16
C LEU A 24 7.91 -9.35 1.29
N GLN A 25 7.46 -9.37 2.55
CA GLN A 25 8.19 -8.79 3.68
C GLN A 25 9.61 -9.37 3.87
N HIS A 26 9.82 -10.63 3.50
CA HIS A 26 11.14 -11.26 3.51
C HIS A 26 12.16 -10.56 2.59
N ARG A 27 11.69 -9.73 1.65
CA ARG A 27 12.55 -8.94 0.76
C ARG A 27 12.93 -7.58 1.31
N GLY A 28 12.34 -7.08 2.40
CA GLY A 28 12.71 -5.79 2.99
C GLY A 28 11.87 -5.45 4.23
N GLN A 29 12.50 -4.92 5.28
CA GLN A 29 11.88 -4.73 6.60
C GLN A 29 12.03 -3.31 7.17
N ASP A 30 12.83 -2.46 6.52
CA ASP A 30 13.16 -1.12 7.02
C ASP A 30 12.02 -0.12 6.82
N ALA A 31 11.23 -0.29 5.74
CA ALA A 31 10.18 0.62 5.35
C ALA A 31 9.14 -0.05 4.44
N VAL A 32 7.97 0.58 4.38
CA VAL A 32 6.86 0.25 3.48
C VAL A 32 6.33 1.52 2.81
N GLY A 33 5.94 1.40 1.54
CA GLY A 33 5.31 2.47 0.77
C GLY A 33 4.14 1.96 -0.05
N LEU A 34 3.04 2.69 -0.03
CA LEU A 34 1.84 2.45 -0.84
C LEU A 34 1.47 3.72 -1.62
N LEU A 35 0.96 3.51 -2.83
CA LEU A 35 0.41 4.56 -3.69
C LEU A 35 -0.80 3.98 -4.41
N THR A 36 -1.95 4.64 -4.29
CA THR A 36 -3.13 4.38 -5.13
C THR A 36 -3.50 5.64 -5.91
N TYR A 37 -4.31 5.45 -6.95
CA TYR A 37 -4.84 6.55 -7.74
C TYR A 37 -6.34 6.37 -7.89
N SER A 38 -7.11 7.33 -7.39
CA SER A 38 -8.55 7.39 -7.55
C SER A 38 -8.89 8.13 -8.84
N ILE A 39 -9.58 7.43 -9.74
CA ILE A 39 -10.10 8.04 -10.98
C ILE A 39 -11.26 8.98 -10.65
N ALA A 40 -12.09 8.64 -9.67
CA ALA A 40 -13.25 9.45 -9.27
C ALA A 40 -12.84 10.82 -8.72
N GLU A 41 -11.78 10.86 -7.93
CA GLU A 41 -11.25 12.09 -7.32
C GLU A 41 -10.14 12.74 -8.17
N ALA A 42 -9.72 12.08 -9.26
CA ALA A 42 -8.54 12.44 -10.05
C ALA A 42 -7.29 12.68 -9.19
N MET A 43 -7.14 11.94 -8.09
CA MET A 43 -6.14 12.18 -7.06
C MET A 43 -5.34 10.93 -6.72
N SER A 44 -4.05 11.11 -6.43
CA SER A 44 -3.21 10.04 -5.88
C SER A 44 -3.16 10.10 -4.36
N HIS A 45 -3.30 8.95 -3.72
CA HIS A 45 -3.15 8.77 -2.28
C HIS A 45 -1.85 8.01 -1.99
N ARG A 46 -1.12 8.40 -0.94
CA ARG A 46 0.21 7.83 -0.65
C ARG A 46 0.45 7.67 0.84
N CYS A 47 0.97 6.51 1.22
CA CYS A 47 1.48 6.24 2.55
C CYS A 47 2.94 5.78 2.48
N LYS A 48 3.81 6.33 3.34
CA LYS A 48 5.19 5.87 3.52
C LYS A 48 5.49 5.79 5.01
N ARG A 49 6.01 4.66 5.48
CA ARG A 49 6.33 4.44 6.90
C ARG A 49 7.61 3.63 7.03
N ARG A 50 8.29 3.80 8.16
CA ARG A 50 9.34 2.87 8.60
C ARG A 50 8.71 1.65 9.25
N GLY A 51 9.43 0.53 9.24
CA GLY A 51 8.98 -0.71 9.86
C GLY A 51 8.22 -1.64 8.91
N LEU A 52 7.48 -2.59 9.49
CA LEU A 52 6.87 -3.70 8.77
C LEU A 52 5.51 -3.32 8.21
N VAL A 53 5.04 -4.07 7.21
CA VAL A 53 3.71 -3.90 6.60
C VAL A 53 2.59 -4.06 7.65
N ARG A 54 2.76 -5.00 8.59
CA ARG A 54 1.79 -5.24 9.68
C ARG A 54 1.65 -4.08 10.67
N ASP A 55 2.61 -3.16 10.69
CA ASP A 55 2.61 -2.02 11.61
C ASP A 55 1.86 -0.81 11.03
N LEU A 56 1.36 -0.92 9.79
CA LEU A 56 0.49 0.07 9.18
C LEU A 56 -0.86 0.10 9.92
N LYS A 57 -1.33 1.32 10.18
CA LYS A 57 -2.61 1.56 10.86
C LYS A 57 -3.64 2.13 9.90
N GLU A 58 -4.92 1.89 10.17
CA GLU A 58 -6.04 2.33 9.32
C GLU A 58 -6.03 3.84 9.08
N GLU A 59 -5.71 4.65 10.09
CA GLU A 59 -5.66 6.11 9.95
C GLU A 59 -4.59 6.59 8.95
N TRP A 60 -3.58 5.77 8.65
CA TRP A 60 -2.56 6.10 7.66
C TRP A 60 -2.92 5.65 6.25
N LEU A 61 -4.01 4.90 6.13
CA LEU A 61 -4.53 4.34 4.89
C LEU A 61 -5.79 5.07 4.43
N GLU A 62 -6.24 6.08 5.18
CA GLU A 62 -7.30 6.99 4.76
C GLU A 62 -7.01 7.55 3.37
N GLY A 63 -8.02 7.49 2.49
CA GLY A 63 -7.90 7.87 1.08
C GLY A 63 -7.33 6.77 0.17
N LEU A 64 -6.58 5.79 0.67
CA LEU A 64 -6.11 4.67 -0.19
C LEU A 64 -7.23 3.71 -0.59
N ALA A 65 -8.30 3.64 0.21
CA ALA A 65 -9.44 2.73 0.02
C ALA A 65 -10.51 3.24 -0.98
N GLY A 66 -10.28 4.41 -1.60
CA GLY A 66 -11.12 4.94 -2.67
C GLY A 66 -11.10 4.10 -3.94
#